data_AF-A0A965EQL8-F1
#
_entry.id   AF-A0A965EQL8-F1
#
_cell.length_a   1.000
_cell.length_b   1.000
_cell.length_c   1.000
_cell.angle_alpha   90.00
_cell.angle_beta   90.00
_cell.angle_gamma   90.00
#
_symmetry.space_group_name_H-M   'P 1'
#
loop_
_entity.id
_entity.type
_entity.pdbx_description
1 polymer ?
#
loop_
_entity_poly.entity_id
_entity_poly.type
_entity_poly.pdbx_seq_one_letter_code
_entity_poly.pdbx_strand_id
1 'polypeptide(L)'
;QPTTPAAFNSFRPLGGSTAGASVARLPSSTAGAADKLLVSAGPRGGSLVETFSGTGSSREAFFQAYGTDRAQVFSAAIDETAIFNVQGLLGTVDGVQKSLSPSGAGSATLPQSTVSYPPLRVAILRN
;
A
#
# COMPACT_ATOMS: atom_id res chain seq x y z
N GLN A 1 31.38 1.58 20.92
CA GLN A 1 29.95 1.93 20.76
C GLN A 1 29.52 1.48 19.38
N PRO A 2 28.43 0.71 19.20
CA PRO A 2 27.90 0.48 17.87
C PRO A 2 27.41 1.83 17.33
N THR A 3 27.76 2.16 16.09
CA THR A 3 27.26 3.33 15.38
C THR A 3 25.74 3.27 15.32
N THR A 4 25.07 4.35 15.71
CA THR A 4 23.62 4.49 15.57
C THR A 4 23.25 4.24 14.09
N PRO A 5 22.25 3.40 13.79
CA PRO A 5 21.81 3.20 12.42
C PRO A 5 21.49 4.54 11.76
N ALA A 6 22.15 4.86 10.66
CA ALA A 6 21.83 6.04 9.87
C ALA A 6 20.54 5.77 9.10
N ALA A 7 19.54 6.64 9.27
CA ALA A 7 18.34 6.60 8.46
C ALA A 7 18.70 6.97 7.02
N PHE A 8 18.51 6.05 6.08
CA PHE A 8 18.70 6.28 4.64
C PHE A 8 17.33 6.33 3.96
N ASN A 9 17.12 7.32 3.10
CA ASN A 9 15.86 7.53 2.38
C ASN A 9 14.60 7.61 3.27
N SER A 10 14.70 8.23 4.45
CA SER A 10 13.55 8.43 5.32
C SER A 10 12.61 9.51 4.77
N PHE A 11 11.36 9.14 4.53
CA PHE A 11 10.27 10.08 4.26
C PHE A 11 9.38 10.22 5.49
N ARG A 12 8.73 11.38 5.63
CA ARG A 12 7.72 11.54 6.67
C ARG A 12 6.50 10.70 6.28
N PRO A 13 6.07 9.74 7.10
CA PRO A 13 4.83 9.04 6.82
C PRO A 13 3.68 10.05 6.81
N LEU A 14 2.75 9.85 5.88
CA LEU A 14 1.40 10.41 5.72
C LEU A 14 0.98 11.40 6.82
N GLY A 15 0.60 12.63 6.43
CA GLY A 15 0.10 13.63 7.36
C GLY A 15 -1.18 13.17 8.07
N GLY A 16 -1.14 13.01 9.40
CA GLY A 16 -2.27 12.56 10.21
C GLY A 16 -1.84 11.71 11.42
N SER A 17 -2.80 10.98 11.99
CA SER A 17 -2.55 9.99 13.05
C SER A 17 -1.62 8.88 12.53
N THR A 18 -0.38 8.88 12.99
CA THR A 18 0.69 7.90 12.68
C THR A 18 0.45 6.51 13.29
N ALA A 19 -0.82 6.15 13.57
CA ALA A 19 -1.22 4.91 14.23
C ALA A 19 -1.09 3.66 13.34
N GLY A 20 -0.07 3.63 12.47
CA GLY A 20 0.23 2.57 11.51
C GLY A 20 0.39 3.15 10.10
N ALA A 21 1.33 2.57 9.36
CA ALA A 21 1.44 2.74 7.91
C ALA A 21 1.74 1.37 7.32
N SER A 22 1.12 1.02 6.20
CA SER A 22 1.56 -0.13 5.41
C SER A 22 2.50 0.35 4.32
N VAL A 23 3.62 -0.34 4.14
CA VAL A 23 4.57 -0.04 3.06
C VAL A 23 4.66 -1.24 2.14
N ALA A 24 4.56 -1.01 0.84
CA ALA A 24 4.77 -2.01 -0.18
C ALA A 24 5.69 -1.49 -1.28
N ARG A 25 6.39 -2.41 -1.94
CA ARG A 25 7.09 -2.12 -3.18
C ARG A 25 6.06 -1.86 -4.28
N LEU A 26 6.33 -0.88 -5.13
CA LEU A 26 5.65 -0.66 -6.40
C LEU A 26 6.65 -0.97 -7.52
N PRO A 27 6.63 -2.20 -8.06
CA PRO A 27 7.57 -2.57 -9.10
C PRO A 27 7.39 -1.73 -10.35
N SER A 28 8.48 -1.44 -11.04
CA SER A 28 8.36 -0.79 -12.35
C SER A 28 8.18 -1.80 -13.47
N SER A 29 7.22 -1.54 -14.34
CA SER A 29 7.03 -2.22 -15.63
C SER A 29 8.08 -1.81 -16.67
N THR A 30 8.84 -0.73 -16.43
CA THR A 30 9.90 -0.25 -17.31
C THR A 30 11.24 -0.86 -16.92
N ALA A 31 11.87 -1.60 -17.84
CA ALA A 31 13.18 -2.20 -17.61
C ALA A 31 14.24 -1.13 -17.29
N GLY A 32 15.01 -1.34 -16.20
CA GLY A 32 16.04 -0.41 -15.76
C GLY A 32 15.53 0.80 -14.98
N ALA A 33 14.21 0.97 -14.82
CA ALA A 33 13.65 1.94 -13.91
C ALA A 33 13.68 1.42 -12.47
N ALA A 34 13.90 2.32 -11.51
CA ALA A 34 13.84 1.97 -10.10
C ALA A 34 12.40 1.70 -9.66
N ASP A 35 12.23 0.70 -8.78
CA ASP A 35 10.94 0.46 -8.14
C ASP A 35 10.57 1.63 -7.23
N LYS A 36 9.27 1.92 -7.16
CA LYS A 36 8.73 2.94 -6.28
C LYS A 36 8.28 2.32 -4.96
N LEU A 37 7.83 3.17 -4.04
CA LEU A 37 7.23 2.74 -2.77
C LEU A 37 5.78 3.20 -2.70
N LEU A 38 4.91 2.33 -2.22
CA LEU A 38 3.55 2.65 -1.82
C LEU A 38 3.50 2.73 -0.30
N VAL A 39 2.95 3.82 0.20
CA VAL A 39 2.79 4.07 1.64
C VAL A 39 1.33 4.37 1.89
N SER A 40 0.66 3.51 2.66
CA SER A 40 -0.78 3.58 2.89
C SER A 40 -1.09 3.86 4.34
N ALA A 41 -2.17 4.61 4.55
CA ALA A 41 -2.50 5.13 5.86
C ALA A 41 -3.08 4.06 6.78
N GLY A 42 -2.64 4.13 8.04
CA GLY A 42 -3.25 3.38 9.13
C GLY A 42 -4.65 3.86 9.47
N PRO A 43 -5.22 3.33 10.57
CA PRO A 43 -6.53 3.74 11.06
C PRO A 43 -6.60 5.27 11.23
N ARG A 44 -7.70 5.87 10.76
CA ARG A 44 -7.95 7.34 10.80
C ARG A 44 -7.02 8.19 9.91
N GLY A 45 -6.30 7.55 9.00
CA GLY A 45 -5.41 8.21 8.04
C GLY A 45 -6.08 8.60 6.72
N GLY A 46 -7.42 8.65 6.66
CA GLY A 46 -8.14 9.19 5.51
C GLY A 46 -8.37 8.22 4.35
N SER A 47 -7.88 6.98 4.42
CA SER A 47 -7.69 6.08 3.26
C SER A 47 -6.61 6.51 2.28
N LEU A 48 -5.67 7.34 2.73
CA LEU A 48 -4.64 7.92 1.87
C LEU A 48 -3.60 6.87 1.46
N VAL A 49 -3.23 6.89 0.19
CA VAL A 49 -2.11 6.13 -0.37
C VAL A 49 -1.18 7.13 -1.07
N GLU A 50 0.10 7.10 -0.72
CA GLU A 50 1.15 7.91 -1.32
C GLU A 50 2.12 7.02 -2.10
N THR A 51 2.55 7.53 -3.26
CA THR A 51 3.61 6.91 -4.06
C THR A 51 4.87 7.75 -3.92
N PHE A 52 5.98 7.11 -3.57
CA PHE A 52 7.31 7.72 -3.45
C PHE A 52 8.25 7.17 -4.51
N SER A 53 9.18 8.01 -4.98
CA SER A 53 10.22 7.56 -5.91
C SER A 53 11.16 6.55 -5.23
N GLY A 54 11.69 5.61 -6.01
CA GLY A 54 12.68 4.64 -5.50
C GLY A 54 14.06 5.22 -5.25
N THR A 55 14.38 6.27 -6.01
CA THR A 55 15.70 6.90 -6.05
C THR A 55 15.80 8.10 -5.11
N GLY A 56 14.71 8.52 -4.47
CA GLY A 56 14.68 9.63 -3.52
C GLY A 56 13.49 9.56 -2.57
N SER A 57 13.54 10.29 -1.46
CA SER A 57 12.44 10.34 -0.48
C SER A 57 11.30 11.29 -0.90
N SER A 58 11.11 11.50 -2.21
CA SER A 58 10.16 12.46 -2.76
C SER A 58 8.83 11.78 -3.08
N ARG A 59 7.74 12.35 -2.58
CA ARG A 59 6.38 11.94 -2.95
C ARG A 59 6.11 12.35 -4.39
N GLU A 60 5.76 11.40 -5.24
CA GLU A 60 5.41 11.62 -6.64
C GLU A 60 3.90 11.85 -6.82
N ALA A 61 3.07 11.10 -6.09
CA ALA A 61 1.63 11.15 -6.21
C ALA A 61 0.95 10.74 -4.89
N PHE A 62 -0.34 11.04 -4.78
CA PHE A 62 -1.18 10.52 -3.71
C PHE A 62 -2.62 10.39 -4.20
N PHE A 63 -3.37 9.49 -3.58
CA PHE A 63 -4.80 9.31 -3.86
C PHE A 63 -5.53 8.72 -2.66
N GLN A 64 -6.85 8.87 -2.65
CA GLN A 64 -7.71 8.23 -1.64
C GLN A 64 -8.19 6.89 -2.18
N ALA A 65 -7.83 5.79 -1.52
CA ALA A 65 -8.26 4.45 -1.93
C ALA A 65 -9.75 4.20 -1.63
N TYR A 66 -10.32 4.91 -0.66
CA TYR A 66 -11.74 4.82 -0.30
C TYR A 66 -12.26 6.20 0.11
N GLY A 67 -13.57 6.42 0.00
CA GLY A 67 -14.22 7.68 0.38
C GLY A 67 -14.42 7.89 1.88
N THR A 68 -13.81 7.05 2.74
CA THR A 68 -14.02 7.12 4.21
C THR A 68 -12.74 7.55 4.92
N ASP A 69 -12.88 8.39 5.94
CA ASP A 69 -11.76 8.97 6.68
C ASP A 69 -11.11 8.00 7.70
N ARG A 70 -11.83 6.93 8.04
CA ARG A 70 -11.45 5.99 9.11
C ARG A 70 -10.85 4.68 8.61
N ALA A 71 -10.97 4.34 7.34
CA ALA A 71 -10.46 3.08 6.84
C ALA A 71 -8.93 3.04 6.90
N GLN A 72 -8.42 2.01 7.56
CA GLN A 72 -7.04 1.57 7.37
C GLN A 72 -6.92 0.96 5.98
N VAL A 73 -5.83 1.25 5.27
CA VAL A 73 -5.58 0.70 3.94
C VAL A 73 -4.30 -0.10 3.96
N PHE A 74 -4.36 -1.27 3.33
CA PHE A 74 -3.18 -2.06 2.98
C PHE A 74 -3.04 -2.07 1.47
N SER A 75 -1.91 -1.61 0.96
CA SER A 75 -1.65 -1.61 -0.48
C SER A 75 -0.61 -2.64 -0.87
N ALA A 76 -0.79 -3.24 -2.04
CA ALA A 76 0.19 -4.10 -2.70
C ALA A 76 0.14 -3.82 -4.21
N ALA A 77 1.23 -4.07 -4.93
CA ALA A 77 1.27 -3.86 -6.36
C ALA A 77 2.04 -4.96 -7.08
N ILE A 78 1.58 -5.28 -8.28
CA ILE A 78 2.35 -6.06 -9.25
C ILE A 78 3.23 -5.12 -10.06
N ASP A 79 2.67 -4.00 -10.53
CA ASP A 79 3.33 -2.92 -11.27
C ASP A 79 2.53 -1.61 -11.15
N GLU A 80 2.91 -0.56 -11.89
CA GLU A 80 2.23 0.75 -11.87
C GLU A 80 0.78 0.73 -12.38
N THR A 81 0.35 -0.34 -13.05
CA THR A 81 -1.00 -0.52 -13.62
C THR A 81 -1.85 -1.50 -12.83
N ALA A 82 -1.29 -2.14 -11.81
CA ALA A 82 -1.95 -3.16 -11.01
C ALA A 82 -1.64 -2.96 -9.53
N ILE A 83 -2.28 -1.95 -8.95
CA ILE A 83 -2.19 -1.60 -7.53
C ILE A 83 -3.48 -2.05 -6.84
N PHE A 84 -3.36 -2.82 -5.77
CA PHE A 84 -4.47 -3.36 -5.00
C PHE A 84 -4.48 -2.73 -3.62
N ASN A 85 -5.58 -2.08 -3.29
CA ASN A 85 -5.85 -1.49 -1.99
C ASN A 85 -6.89 -2.35 -1.28
N VAL A 86 -6.63 -2.70 -0.03
CA VAL A 86 -7.50 -3.52 0.81
C VAL A 86 -7.92 -2.71 2.03
N GLN A 87 -9.21 -2.68 2.30
CA GLN A 87 -9.78 -2.04 3.47
C GLN A 87 -9.52 -2.92 4.70
N GLY A 88 -8.73 -2.40 5.65
CA GLY A 88 -8.25 -3.12 6.82
C GLY A 88 -9.27 -3.39 7.91
N LEU A 89 -10.51 -2.90 7.78
CA LEU A 89 -11.56 -3.10 8.78
C LEU A 89 -12.22 -4.47 8.59
N LEU A 90 -11.62 -5.52 9.17
CA LEU A 90 -12.22 -6.86 9.36
C LEU A 90 -12.75 -7.55 8.08
N GLY A 91 -12.27 -7.16 6.89
CA GLY A 91 -12.75 -7.70 5.62
C GLY A 91 -14.16 -7.20 5.30
N THR A 92 -14.24 -6.07 4.60
CA THR A 92 -15.51 -5.51 4.12
C THR A 92 -15.94 -6.18 2.81
N VAL A 93 -17.25 -6.32 2.61
CA VAL A 93 -17.81 -6.63 1.30
C VAL A 93 -17.31 -5.59 0.31
N ASP A 94 -16.81 -6.03 -0.85
CA ASP A 94 -16.23 -5.14 -1.86
C ASP A 94 -15.06 -4.29 -1.33
N GLY A 95 -14.38 -4.79 -0.30
CA GLY A 95 -13.29 -4.12 0.41
C GLY A 95 -11.97 -4.05 -0.35
N VAL A 96 -11.91 -4.49 -1.60
CA VAL A 96 -10.69 -4.44 -2.42
C VAL A 96 -10.91 -3.55 -3.63
N GLN A 97 -10.06 -2.53 -3.78
CA GLN A 97 -10.03 -1.70 -4.98
C GLN A 97 -8.74 -1.93 -5.75
N LYS A 98 -8.87 -2.07 -7.08
CA LYS A 98 -7.74 -2.06 -8.00
C LYS A 98 -7.61 -0.68 -8.63
N SER A 99 -6.46 -0.03 -8.47
CA SER A 99 -6.08 1.20 -9.17
C SER A 99 -5.17 0.87 -10.35
N LEU A 100 -5.39 1.53 -11.48
CA LEU A 100 -4.65 1.34 -12.72
C LEU A 100 -3.50 2.34 -12.93
N SER A 101 -3.23 3.18 -11.92
CA SER A 101 -2.11 4.11 -11.97
C SER A 101 -1.66 4.51 -10.56
N PRO A 102 -0.40 4.97 -10.40
CA PRO A 102 0.12 5.42 -9.10
C PRO A 102 -0.51 6.72 -8.57
N SER A 103 -1.26 7.43 -9.42
CA SER A 103 -2.08 8.59 -9.04
C SER A 103 -3.50 8.21 -8.64
N GLY A 104 -3.84 6.92 -8.62
CA GLY A 104 -5.19 6.44 -8.33
C GLY A 104 -6.18 6.58 -9.49
N ALA A 105 -5.77 7.13 -10.64
CA ALA A 105 -6.64 7.23 -11.81
C ALA A 105 -6.99 5.83 -12.36
N GLY A 106 -8.27 5.67 -12.75
CA GLY A 106 -8.81 4.41 -13.21
C GLY A 106 -8.87 3.37 -12.09
N SER A 107 -9.77 3.55 -11.12
CA SER A 107 -9.99 2.59 -10.04
C SER A 107 -11.26 1.79 -10.25
N ALA A 108 -11.24 0.51 -9.89
CA ALA A 108 -12.41 -0.35 -9.88
C ALA A 108 -12.45 -1.20 -8.61
N THR A 109 -13.64 -1.36 -8.06
CA THR A 109 -13.92 -2.32 -6.99
C THR A 109 -13.82 -3.73 -7.54
N LEU A 110 -13.07 -4.60 -6.86
CA LEU A 110 -13.03 -6.02 -7.20
C LEU A 110 -14.21 -6.71 -6.50
N PRO A 111 -15.04 -7.45 -7.25
CA PRO A 111 -16.16 -8.16 -6.66
C PRO A 111 -15.64 -9.22 -5.70
N GLN A 112 -16.31 -9.35 -4.56
CA GLN A 112 -15.99 -10.40 -3.60
C GLN A 112 -16.08 -11.79 -4.24
N SER A 113 -15.09 -12.64 -3.98
CA SER A 113 -15.17 -14.07 -4.33
C SER A 113 -16.28 -14.74 -3.52
N THR A 114 -17.18 -15.45 -4.20
CA THR A 114 -18.18 -16.33 -3.58
C THR A 114 -17.63 -17.74 -3.31
N VAL A 115 -16.42 -18.02 -3.79
CA VAL A 115 -15.77 -19.33 -3.64
C VAL A 115 -14.97 -19.36 -2.34
N SER A 116 -15.33 -20.27 -1.45
CA SER A 116 -14.54 -20.58 -0.25
C SER A 116 -13.43 -21.57 -0.61
N TYR A 117 -12.18 -21.12 -0.52
CA TYR A 117 -11.02 -22.00 -0.62
C TYR A 117 -10.64 -22.48 0.78
N PRO A 118 -10.18 -23.73 0.93
CA PRO A 118 -9.61 -24.18 2.19
C PRO A 118 -8.45 -23.24 2.59
N PRO A 119 -8.29 -22.92 3.89
CA PRO A 119 -7.29 -21.96 4.33
C PRO A 119 -5.88 -22.42 3.94
N LEU A 120 -5.06 -21.48 3.46
CA LEU A 120 -3.65 -21.73 3.18
C LEU A 120 -2.94 -22.15 4.47
N ARG A 121 -2.37 -23.36 4.47
CA ARG A 121 -1.57 -23.85 5.59
C ARG A 121 -0.14 -23.33 5.43
N VAL A 122 0.17 -22.23 6.11
CA VAL A 122 1.54 -21.71 6.19
C VAL A 122 2.24 -22.38 7.37
N ALA A 123 3.24 -23.23 7.10
CA ALA A 123 4.14 -23.74 8.13
C ALA A 123 5.31 -22.76 8.28
N ILE A 124 5.42 -22.12 9.46
CA ILE A 124 6.59 -21.30 9.79
C ILE A 124 7.58 -22.19 10.52
N LEU A 125 8.73 -22.46 9.90
CA LEU A 125 9.86 -23.07 10.59
C LEU A 125 10.41 -22.04 11.59
N ARG A 126 10.29 -22.34 12.88
CA ARG A 126 11.01 -21.59 13.93
C ARG A 126 12.41 -22.19 13.99
N ASN A 127 13.42 -21.40 13.63
CA ASN A 127 14.82 -21.68 13.97
C ASN A 127 15.13 -21.15 15.36
#